data_AF-A0A3D5V9K1-F1
#
_entry.id   AF-A0A3D5V9K1-F1
#
_cell.length_a   1.000
_cell.length_b   1.000
_cell.length_c   1.000
_cell.angle_alpha   90.00
_cell.angle_beta   90.00
_cell.angle_gamma   90.00
#
_symmetry.space_group_name_H-M   'P 1'
#
loop_
_entity.id
_entity.type
_entity.pdbx_description
1 polymer ?
#
loop_
_entity_poly.entity_id
_entity_poly.type
_entity_poly.pdbx_seq_one_letter_code
_entity_poly.pdbx_strand_id
1 'polypeptide(L)'
;MIEVIKEKCTGCQLCLKACAYDAIQIVDDTAEIDADKCTLCGACVSVCPVEAIIIRKYGTHRVDRSQYNGVWIFAEQKHGELQPVVAELMGKGRQLADTKETQLTAVLFGYQIENLAPQLIALGADKVIVVDQPELENFLDIPYTDAFVAIAEKYKP
;
A
#
# COMPACT_ATOMS: atom_id res chain seq x y z
N MET A 1 5.63 -5.54 -13.03
CA MET A 1 5.60 -5.70 -14.50
C MET A 1 6.76 -6.59 -14.90
N ILE A 2 6.52 -7.56 -15.77
CA ILE A 2 7.59 -8.36 -16.39
C ILE A 2 7.79 -7.87 -17.83
N GLU A 3 9.04 -7.74 -18.26
CA GLU A 3 9.39 -7.28 -19.60
C GLU A 3 10.48 -8.18 -20.20
N VAL A 4 10.48 -8.28 -21.54
CA VAL A 4 11.57 -8.90 -22.30
C VAL A 4 12.28 -7.82 -23.11
N ILE A 5 13.58 -7.65 -22.87
CA ILE A 5 14.47 -6.80 -23.66
C ILE A 5 14.79 -7.55 -24.94
N LYS A 6 14.07 -7.21 -26.02
CA LYS A 6 14.17 -7.91 -27.31
C LYS A 6 15.59 -7.93 -27.86
N GLU A 7 16.35 -6.85 -27.64
CA GLU A 7 17.73 -6.69 -28.13
C GLU A 7 18.75 -7.62 -27.44
N LYS A 8 18.43 -8.09 -26.22
CA LYS A 8 19.26 -9.05 -25.48
C LYS A 8 18.80 -10.49 -25.66
N CYS A 9 17.54 -10.69 -26.04
CA CYS A 9 16.96 -12.02 -26.15
C CYS A 9 17.60 -12.78 -27.31
N THR A 10 18.05 -14.00 -27.05
CA THR A 10 18.69 -14.86 -28.07
C THR A 10 17.78 -15.97 -28.57
N GLY A 11 16.51 -15.99 -28.17
CA GLY A 11 15.56 -17.04 -28.56
C GLY A 11 15.89 -18.44 -28.01
N CYS A 12 16.79 -18.57 -27.02
CA CYS A 12 17.30 -19.86 -26.52
C CYS A 12 16.28 -20.80 -25.85
N GLN A 13 15.04 -20.35 -25.65
CA GLN A 13 13.89 -21.13 -25.14
C GLN A 13 14.03 -21.68 -23.71
N LEU A 14 15.04 -21.27 -22.94
CA LEU A 14 15.19 -21.70 -21.53
C LEU A 14 14.03 -21.20 -20.66
N CYS A 15 13.57 -19.97 -20.88
CA CYS A 15 12.44 -19.39 -20.18
C CYS A 15 11.12 -20.13 -20.43
N LEU A 16 10.89 -20.59 -21.67
CA LEU A 16 9.73 -21.39 -22.06
C LEU A 16 9.64 -22.66 -21.20
N LYS A 17 10.75 -23.40 -21.08
CA LYS A 17 10.82 -24.63 -20.27
C LYS A 17 10.69 -24.38 -18.77
N ALA A 18 11.12 -23.22 -18.29
CA ALA A 18 11.04 -22.86 -16.88
C ALA A 18 9.64 -22.37 -16.47
N CYS A 19 8.78 -22.01 -17.42
CA CYS A 19 7.45 -21.50 -17.13
C CYS A 19 6.48 -22.66 -16.85
N ALA A 20 6.08 -22.85 -15.59
CA ALA A 20 5.06 -23.84 -15.21
C ALA A 20 3.61 -23.44 -15.56
N TYR A 21 3.42 -22.26 -16.15
CA TYR A 21 2.10 -21.64 -16.40
C TYR A 21 1.80 -21.45 -17.89
N ASP A 22 2.67 -21.96 -18.78
CA ASP A 22 2.55 -21.77 -20.23
C ASP A 22 2.34 -20.30 -20.65
N ALA A 23 2.93 -19.39 -19.89
CA ALA A 23 2.80 -17.95 -20.07
C ALA A 23 3.85 -17.37 -21.04
N ILE A 24 4.70 -18.20 -21.64
CA ILE A 24 5.80 -17.76 -22.50
C ILE A 24 5.67 -18.41 -23.86
N GLN A 25 5.85 -17.64 -24.92
CA GLN A 25 5.95 -18.13 -26.30
C GLN A 25 7.18 -17.53 -26.98
N ILE A 26 7.64 -18.16 -28.06
CA ILE A 26 8.72 -17.62 -28.89
C ILE A 26 8.11 -17.12 -30.18
N VAL A 27 8.23 -15.81 -30.42
CA VAL A 27 7.74 -15.10 -31.61
C VAL A 27 8.90 -14.28 -32.15
N ASP A 28 9.19 -14.41 -33.45
CA ASP A 28 10.29 -13.69 -34.12
C ASP A 28 11.65 -13.82 -33.37
N ASP A 29 12.02 -15.07 -33.05
CA ASP A 29 13.23 -15.43 -32.31
C ASP A 29 13.38 -14.77 -30.92
N THR A 30 12.29 -14.23 -30.38
CA THR A 30 12.26 -13.53 -29.10
C THR A 30 11.19 -14.11 -28.18
N ALA A 31 11.42 -14.07 -26.87
CA ALA A 31 10.40 -14.47 -25.90
C ALA A 31 9.31 -13.40 -25.76
N GLU A 32 8.06 -13.80 -25.85
CA GLU A 32 6.89 -12.98 -25.51
C GLU A 32 6.14 -13.61 -24.33
N ILE A 33 5.68 -12.76 -23.40
CA ILE A 33 5.06 -13.19 -22.14
C ILE A 33 3.60 -12.77 -22.14
N ASP A 34 2.72 -13.74 -21.99
CA ASP A 34 1.28 -13.55 -21.80
C ASP A 34 1.04 -13.05 -20.37
N ALA A 35 0.65 -11.77 -20.26
CA ALA A 35 0.44 -11.12 -18.97
C ALA A 35 -0.74 -11.71 -18.19
N ASP A 36 -1.75 -12.28 -18.87
CA ASP A 36 -2.93 -12.84 -18.23
C ASP A 36 -2.64 -14.19 -17.56
N LYS A 37 -1.63 -14.91 -18.06
CA LYS A 37 -1.17 -16.19 -17.50
C LYS A 37 0.04 -16.03 -16.56
N CYS A 38 0.75 -14.90 -16.64
CA CYS A 38 1.97 -14.70 -15.88
C CYS A 38 1.68 -14.46 -14.40
N THR A 39 2.15 -15.36 -13.54
CA THR A 39 2.04 -15.22 -12.07
C THR A 39 3.18 -14.44 -11.42
N LEU A 40 4.10 -13.87 -12.22
CA LEU A 40 5.28 -13.14 -11.74
C LEU A 40 6.20 -13.93 -10.79
N CYS A 41 6.24 -15.27 -10.91
CA CYS A 41 7.03 -16.13 -10.03
C CYS A 41 8.57 -15.99 -10.19
N GLY A 42 9.04 -15.41 -11.29
CA GLY A 42 10.46 -15.14 -11.52
C GLY A 42 11.31 -16.30 -12.05
N ALA A 43 10.72 -17.49 -12.28
CA ALA A 43 11.45 -18.64 -12.80
C ALA A 43 12.15 -18.36 -14.16
N CYS A 44 11.48 -17.63 -15.06
CA CYS A 44 12.03 -17.24 -16.35
C CYS A 44 13.20 -16.24 -16.24
N VAL A 45 13.21 -15.39 -15.20
CA VAL A 45 14.31 -14.46 -14.92
C VAL A 45 15.54 -15.23 -14.49
N SER A 46 15.39 -16.20 -13.57
CA SER A 46 16.51 -16.96 -13.01
C SER A 46 17.24 -17.84 -14.02
N VAL A 47 16.55 -18.26 -15.09
CA VAL A 47 17.14 -19.13 -16.12
C VAL A 47 17.66 -18.37 -17.35
N CYS A 48 17.45 -17.06 -17.44
CA CYS A 48 17.84 -16.30 -18.61
C CYS A 48 19.34 -15.95 -18.55
N PRO A 49 20.22 -16.58 -19.38
CA PRO A 49 21.67 -16.41 -19.26
C PRO A 49 22.16 -15.03 -19.71
N VAL A 50 21.32 -14.31 -20.46
CA VAL A 50 21.61 -12.99 -21.04
C VAL A 50 20.81 -11.88 -20.36
N GLU A 51 20.11 -12.20 -19.26
CA GLU A 51 19.32 -11.25 -18.47
C GLU A 51 18.33 -10.44 -19.33
N ALA A 52 17.76 -11.07 -20.36
CA ALA A 52 16.80 -10.44 -21.26
C ALA A 52 15.40 -10.33 -20.66
N ILE A 53 15.10 -11.07 -19.59
CA ILE A 53 13.78 -11.03 -18.92
C ILE A 53 13.94 -10.36 -17.57
N ILE A 54 13.18 -9.30 -17.34
CA ILE A 54 13.27 -8.50 -16.11
C ILE A 54 11.90 -8.41 -15.46
N ILE A 55 11.85 -8.66 -14.15
CA ILE A 55 10.69 -8.26 -13.33
C ILE A 55 11.00 -6.90 -12.72
N ARG A 56 10.33 -5.87 -13.21
CA ARG A 56 10.28 -4.58 -12.54
C ARG A 56 9.24 -4.65 -11.44
N LYS A 57 9.68 -4.38 -10.20
CA LYS A 57 8.76 -3.92 -9.16
C LYS A 57 8.04 -2.69 -9.72
N TYR A 58 6.75 -2.52 -9.38
CA TYR A 58 6.07 -1.26 -9.64
C TYR A 58 7.03 -0.14 -9.28
N GLY A 59 7.36 0.71 -10.27
CA GLY A 59 8.28 1.80 -10.05
C GLY A 59 7.77 2.53 -8.82
N THR A 60 8.58 2.60 -7.77
CA THR A 60 8.27 3.47 -6.66
C THR A 60 8.21 4.85 -7.28
N HIS A 61 7.02 5.44 -7.38
CA HIS A 61 6.93 6.87 -7.60
C HIS A 61 7.88 7.48 -6.56
N ARG A 62 8.90 8.19 -7.02
CA ARG A 62 9.80 8.91 -6.10
C ARG A 62 8.95 10.02 -5.52
N VAL A 63 8.30 9.70 -4.41
CA VAL A 63 7.52 10.63 -3.63
C VAL A 63 8.51 11.57 -2.96
N ASP A 64 8.34 12.86 -3.18
CA ASP A 64 9.09 13.88 -2.47
C ASP A 64 8.66 13.89 -1.00
N ARG A 65 9.46 13.22 -0.16
CA ARG A 65 9.19 13.05 1.27
C ARG A 65 9.24 14.37 2.06
N SER A 66 9.78 15.45 1.49
CA SER A 66 9.82 16.76 2.16
C SER A 66 8.43 17.37 2.34
N GLN A 67 7.46 16.90 1.57
CA GLN A 67 6.06 17.34 1.65
C GLN A 67 5.24 16.58 2.71
N TYR A 68 5.86 15.64 3.43
CA TYR A 68 5.19 14.73 4.35
C TYR A 68 5.64 15.01 5.77
N ASN A 69 4.70 15.32 6.66
CA ASN A 69 4.97 15.60 8.06
C ASN A 69 3.75 15.37 8.95
N GLY A 70 3.92 14.49 9.95
CA GLY A 70 2.90 14.20 10.93
C GLY A 70 3.07 12.80 11.51
N VAL A 71 2.50 12.57 12.68
CA VAL A 71 2.29 11.23 13.22
C VAL A 71 0.81 10.95 13.18
N TRP A 72 0.43 9.88 12.48
CA TRP A 72 -0.96 9.42 12.41
C TRP A 72 -1.15 8.18 13.25
N ILE A 73 -2.25 8.15 14.01
CA ILE A 73 -2.74 6.95 14.69
C ILE A 73 -4.13 6.65 14.16
N PHE A 74 -4.33 5.44 13.65
CA PHE A 74 -5.65 4.97 13.28
C PHE A 74 -6.43 4.58 14.54
N ALA A 75 -7.53 5.28 14.79
CA ALA A 75 -8.42 5.06 15.92
C ALA A 75 -9.48 4.03 15.54
N GLU A 76 -9.17 2.74 15.73
CA GLU A 76 -10.11 1.66 15.50
C GLU A 76 -11.37 1.83 16.36
N GLN A 77 -12.53 1.78 15.70
CA GLN A 77 -13.84 1.67 16.34
C GLN A 77 -14.50 0.34 15.96
N LYS A 78 -15.27 -0.23 16.87
CA LYS A 78 -16.23 -1.29 16.58
C LYS A 78 -17.57 -0.90 17.15
N HIS A 79 -18.62 -0.98 16.35
CA HIS A 79 -19.98 -0.67 16.76
C HIS A 79 -20.12 0.72 17.43
N GLY A 80 -19.37 1.72 16.95
CA GLY A 80 -19.40 3.07 17.48
C GLY A 80 -18.62 3.25 18.79
N GLU A 81 -17.78 2.29 19.18
CA GLU A 81 -16.93 2.38 20.37
C GLU A 81 -15.44 2.25 20.02
N LEU A 82 -14.63 3.16 20.55
CA LEU A 82 -13.17 3.11 20.40
C LEU A 82 -12.61 1.86 21.07
N GLN A 83 -11.75 1.14 20.35
CA GLN A 83 -11.09 -0.02 20.92
C GLN A 83 -10.02 0.40 21.94
N PRO A 84 -9.81 -0.36 23.03
CA PRO A 84 -8.87 0.03 24.10
C PRO A 84 -7.44 0.30 23.62
N VAL A 85 -7.00 -0.43 22.59
CA VAL A 85 -5.68 -0.26 21.96
C VAL A 85 -5.44 1.15 21.44
N VAL A 86 -6.49 1.89 21.09
CA VAL A 86 -6.39 3.27 20.63
C VAL A 86 -5.76 4.15 21.71
N ALA A 87 -6.12 3.99 22.98
CA ALA A 87 -5.54 4.79 24.06
C ALA A 87 -4.02 4.54 24.23
N GLU A 88 -3.58 3.28 24.10
CA GLU A 88 -2.16 2.92 24.18
C GLU A 88 -1.36 3.50 23.01
N LEU A 89 -1.91 3.37 21.80
CA LEU A 89 -1.32 3.90 20.57
C LEU A 89 -1.26 5.43 20.59
N MET A 90 -2.29 6.10 21.10
CA MET A 90 -2.31 7.55 21.27
C MET A 90 -1.20 8.01 22.24
N GLY A 91 -1.02 7.29 23.36
CA GLY A 91 0.07 7.59 24.31
C GLY A 91 1.45 7.48 23.68
N LYS A 92 1.71 6.42 22.90
CA LYS A 92 2.99 6.27 22.17
C LYS A 92 3.12 7.22 20.98
N GLY A 93 2.02 7.49 20.29
CA GLY A 93 1.93 8.46 19.20
C GLY A 93 2.31 9.86 19.66
N ARG A 94 1.86 10.29 20.85
CA ARG A 94 2.22 11.59 21.43
C ARG A 94 3.71 11.71 21.71
N GLN A 95 4.29 10.69 22.37
CA GLN A 95 5.75 10.64 22.62
C GLN A 95 6.55 10.75 21.32
N LEU A 96 6.11 10.05 20.26
CA LEU A 96 6.75 10.09 18.95
C LEU A 96 6.59 11.45 18.27
N ALA A 97 5.39 12.03 18.31
CA ALA A 97 5.10 13.33 17.73
C ALA A 97 5.93 14.45 18.38
N ASP A 98 6.05 14.43 19.71
CA ASP A 98 6.89 15.38 20.46
C ASP A 98 8.38 15.22 20.10
N THR A 99 8.87 13.98 20.03
CA THR A 99 10.26 13.68 19.63
C THR A 99 10.56 14.15 18.20
N LYS A 100 9.54 14.19 17.34
CA LYS A 100 9.65 14.63 15.94
C LYS A 100 9.26 16.08 15.73
N GLU A 101 8.89 16.80 16.80
CA GLU A 101 8.39 18.17 16.76
C GLU A 101 7.26 18.35 15.72
N THR A 102 6.34 17.39 15.68
CA THR A 102 5.24 17.33 14.71
C THR A 102 3.88 17.09 15.38
N GLN A 103 2.83 17.14 14.58
CA GLN A 103 1.45 16.97 15.05
C GLN A 103 1.05 15.49 15.14
N LEU A 104 0.35 15.14 16.21
CA LEU A 104 -0.35 13.87 16.35
C LEU A 104 -1.79 14.02 15.81
N THR A 105 -2.11 13.28 14.75
CA THR A 105 -3.47 13.22 14.19
C THR A 105 -4.08 11.85 14.42
N ALA A 106 -5.27 11.80 15.01
CA ALA A 106 -6.06 10.58 15.05
C ALA A 106 -6.94 10.48 13.79
N VAL A 107 -6.96 9.30 13.16
CA VAL A 107 -7.79 9.00 11.98
C VAL A 107 -8.89 8.06 12.40
N LEU A 108 -10.15 8.49 12.27
CA LEU A 108 -11.33 7.76 12.72
C LEU A 108 -12.28 7.52 11.54
N PHE A 109 -12.53 6.25 11.24
CA PHE A 109 -13.49 5.81 10.20
C PHE A 109 -14.69 5.13 10.84
N GLY A 110 -15.88 5.40 10.32
CA GLY A 110 -17.10 4.73 10.75
C GLY A 110 -18.34 5.35 10.15
N TYR A 111 -19.49 5.12 10.78
CA TYR A 111 -20.76 5.75 10.44
C TYR A 111 -21.44 6.24 11.72
N GLN A 112 -21.86 7.50 11.75
CA GLN A 112 -22.42 8.17 12.93
C GLN A 112 -21.46 8.18 14.14
N ILE A 113 -20.17 8.42 13.90
CA ILE A 113 -19.09 8.32 14.91
C ILE A 113 -18.42 9.64 15.28
N GLU A 114 -18.95 10.78 14.81
CA GLU A 114 -18.40 12.11 15.13
C GLU A 114 -18.30 12.39 16.64
N ASN A 115 -19.18 11.79 17.45
CA ASN A 115 -19.20 11.90 18.90
C ASN A 115 -17.95 11.31 19.60
N LEU A 116 -17.15 10.50 18.90
CA LEU A 116 -15.91 9.93 19.44
C LEU A 116 -14.71 10.88 19.28
N ALA A 117 -14.77 11.86 18.39
CA ALA A 117 -13.66 12.77 18.13
C ALA A 117 -13.18 13.55 19.38
N PRO A 118 -14.07 14.08 20.27
CA PRO A 118 -13.62 14.72 21.50
C PRO A 118 -12.82 13.80 22.43
N GLN A 119 -13.11 12.50 22.44
CA GLN A 119 -12.37 11.52 23.25
C GLN A 119 -10.93 11.40 22.74
N LEU A 120 -10.73 11.38 21.42
CA LEU A 120 -9.40 11.31 20.81
C LEU A 120 -8.55 12.56 21.08
N ILE A 121 -9.18 13.74 21.10
CA ILE A 121 -8.52 14.99 21.52
C ILE A 121 -8.10 14.89 23.00
N ALA A 122 -8.99 14.41 23.87
CA ALA A 122 -8.67 14.22 25.29
C ALA A 122 -7.53 13.20 25.52
N LEU A 123 -7.38 12.23 24.61
CA LEU A 123 -6.27 11.26 24.60
C LEU A 123 -4.96 11.83 24.02
N GLY A 124 -4.93 13.09 23.60
CA GLY A 124 -3.71 13.82 23.21
C GLY A 124 -3.51 14.04 21.71
N ALA A 125 -4.53 13.76 20.87
CA ALA A 125 -4.49 14.19 19.47
C ALA A 125 -4.53 15.73 19.37
N ASP A 126 -3.68 16.29 18.51
CA ASP A 126 -3.77 17.71 18.11
C ASP A 126 -4.92 17.92 17.12
N LYS A 127 -5.20 16.90 16.31
CA LYS A 127 -6.21 16.90 15.27
C LYS A 127 -6.89 15.55 15.15
N VAL A 128 -8.17 15.54 14.80
CA VAL A 128 -8.89 14.33 14.42
C VAL A 128 -9.39 14.48 12.99
N ILE A 129 -9.13 13.48 12.16
CA ILE A 129 -9.74 13.33 10.85
C ILE A 129 -10.85 12.29 11.00
N VAL A 130 -12.08 12.70 10.72
CA VAL A 130 -13.25 11.82 10.75
C VAL A 130 -13.70 11.57 9.31
N VAL A 131 -13.85 10.30 8.95
CA VAL A 131 -14.52 9.89 7.71
C VAL A 131 -15.77 9.12 8.13
N ASP A 132 -16.91 9.79 8.02
CA ASP A 132 -18.21 9.28 8.43
C ASP A 132 -19.03 8.92 7.18
N GLN A 133 -19.12 7.64 6.88
CA GLN A 133 -19.80 7.10 5.70
C GLN A 133 -20.45 5.75 6.03
N PRO A 134 -21.67 5.45 5.54
CA PRO A 134 -22.34 4.17 5.78
C PRO A 134 -21.48 2.95 5.42
N GLU A 135 -20.67 3.04 4.37
CA GLU A 135 -19.79 1.97 3.89
C GLU A 135 -18.66 1.63 4.87
N LEU A 136 -18.38 2.51 5.84
CA LEU A 136 -17.34 2.36 6.84
C LEU A 136 -17.88 1.92 8.21
N GLU A 137 -19.19 1.68 8.35
CA GLU A 137 -19.81 1.23 9.61
C GLU A 137 -19.06 0.00 10.18
N ASN A 138 -18.74 -0.94 9.30
CA ASN A 138 -17.98 -2.14 9.61
C ASN A 138 -16.67 -2.15 8.81
N PHE A 139 -15.65 -2.81 9.35
CA PHE A 139 -14.38 -2.97 8.65
C PHE A 139 -14.56 -3.75 7.34
N LEU A 140 -14.27 -3.08 6.23
CA LEU A 140 -14.19 -3.63 4.89
C LEU A 140 -12.89 -3.15 4.25
N ASP A 141 -12.12 -4.07 3.67
CA ASP A 141 -10.77 -3.81 3.16
C ASP A 141 -10.74 -2.75 2.06
N ILE A 142 -11.61 -2.83 1.07
CA ILE A 142 -11.64 -1.89 -0.06
C ILE A 142 -12.06 -0.48 0.37
N PRO A 143 -13.24 -0.26 1.02
CA PRO A 143 -13.65 1.08 1.43
C PRO A 143 -12.65 1.77 2.37
N TYR A 144 -12.05 1.00 3.30
CA TYR A 144 -11.04 1.54 4.20
C TYR A 144 -9.77 1.92 3.43
N THR A 145 -9.32 1.08 2.50
CA THR A 145 -8.13 1.37 1.68
C THR A 145 -8.33 2.64 0.87
N ASP A 146 -9.47 2.75 0.18
CA ASP A 146 -9.78 3.91 -0.65
C ASP A 146 -9.84 5.19 0.18
N ALA A 147 -10.54 5.15 1.32
CA ALA A 147 -10.62 6.27 2.24
C ALA A 147 -9.24 6.67 2.78
N PHE A 148 -8.43 5.69 3.21
CA PHE A 148 -7.11 5.94 3.79
C PHE A 148 -6.13 6.53 2.76
N VAL A 149 -6.13 5.99 1.54
CA VAL A 149 -5.31 6.52 0.43
C VAL A 149 -5.71 7.96 0.14
N ALA A 150 -7.01 8.24 0.00
CA ALA A 150 -7.50 9.57 -0.31
C ALA A 150 -7.09 10.61 0.75
N ILE A 151 -7.18 10.28 2.04
CA ILE A 151 -6.74 11.20 3.10
C ILE A 151 -5.22 11.31 3.19
N ALA A 152 -4.46 10.24 2.96
CA ALA A 152 -3.00 10.27 2.99
C ALA A 152 -2.44 11.12 1.84
N GLU A 153 -3.01 11.03 0.64
CA GLU A 153 -2.63 11.87 -0.50
C GLU A 153 -2.99 13.34 -0.27
N LYS A 154 -4.14 13.60 0.37
CA LYS A 154 -4.63 14.96 0.67
C LYS A 154 -3.82 15.66 1.77
N TYR A 155 -3.54 14.95 2.87
CA TYR A 155 -2.95 15.55 4.07
C TYR A 155 -1.45 15.30 4.21
N LYS A 156 -0.89 14.32 3.48
CA LYS A 156 0.54 14.02 3.42
C LYS A 156 1.18 13.95 4.82
N PRO A 157 0.77 12.99 5.68
CA PRO A 157 1.40 12.78 6.97
C PRO A 157 2.85 12.32 6.86
#